data_AF-A0A2D7G875-F1
#
_entry.id   AF-A0A2D7G875-F1
#
_cell.length_a   1.000
_cell.length_b   1.000
_cell.length_c   1.000
_cell.angle_alpha   90.00
_cell.angle_beta   90.00
_cell.angle_gamma   90.00
#
_symmetry.space_group_name_H-M   'P 1'
#
loop_
_entity.id
_entity.type
_entity.pdbx_description
1 polymer ?
#
loop_
_entity_poly.entity_id
_entity_poly.type
_entity_poly.pdbx_seq_one_letter_code
_entity_poly.pdbx_strand_id
1 'polypeptide(L)'
;MAVKNYQPLVASDITTTRTLLHEAIPLTGTISFYQTGAYKETNIKNYTHGMFQSVFDYPYLSSSANHIYDITVGYCGTSQLSASTSVQNAKKINIYTQFAQTLLGYTGSLTDPSKEVRYFEKDLNLDGTGKMRECFFFNFSRLLTKDQMKKGSFSMVIGTGSWHNAFKDPTRKLITVTDASSSVDGSGVTSVLGGDMSILYSSKDFGERKGRRATTVAVTKPCGAIFYQAGIAVVTASLFSGSGLHAPAGVLNRTVRFYRSPFAKNRFKSVTQTLTSSAISAACDAIRHRVGNISFNNTTEINSKIYFCRVPHNMFNYSSNPTYLTG
;
A
#
# COMPACT_ATOMS: atom_id res chain seq x y z
N MET A 1 41.75 -25.43 45.89
CA MET A 1 40.59 -25.32 44.99
C MET A 1 41.05 -24.48 43.80
N ALA A 2 41.05 -25.00 42.58
CA ALA A 2 41.53 -24.23 41.42
C ALA A 2 40.57 -23.06 41.17
N VAL A 3 41.10 -21.84 41.14
CA VAL A 3 40.31 -20.64 40.89
C VAL A 3 39.91 -20.66 39.41
N LYS A 4 38.62 -20.90 39.12
CA LYS A 4 38.05 -20.75 37.78
C LYS A 4 37.95 -19.25 37.47
N ASN A 5 38.88 -18.73 36.69
CA ASN A 5 38.81 -17.36 36.18
C ASN A 5 38.09 -17.36 34.84
N TYR A 6 36.90 -16.78 34.79
CA TYR A 6 36.19 -16.51 33.54
C TYR A 6 36.60 -15.13 33.04
N GLN A 7 36.96 -15.02 31.76
CA GLN A 7 37.17 -13.72 31.14
C GLN A 7 35.80 -13.13 30.78
N PRO A 8 35.38 -12.01 31.40
CA PRO A 8 34.12 -11.37 31.03
C PRO A 8 34.24 -10.72 29.66
N LEU A 9 33.21 -10.86 28.84
CA LEU A 9 33.08 -10.07 27.60
C LEU A 9 32.82 -8.62 27.99
N VAL A 10 33.66 -7.70 27.51
CA VAL A 10 33.49 -6.26 27.72
C VAL A 10 32.81 -5.61 26.52
N ALA A 11 32.27 -4.40 26.67
CA ALA A 11 31.54 -3.71 25.61
C ALA A 11 32.35 -3.53 24.31
N SER A 12 33.68 -3.43 24.40
CA SER A 12 34.57 -3.35 23.22
C SER A 12 34.66 -4.66 22.42
N ASP A 13 34.26 -5.78 23.01
CA ASP A 13 34.22 -7.09 22.36
C ASP A 13 32.87 -7.35 21.68
N ILE A 14 31.90 -6.46 21.85
CA ILE A 14 30.57 -6.57 21.26
C ILE A 14 30.46 -5.53 20.16
N THR A 15 30.39 -5.99 18.91
CA THR A 15 30.10 -5.14 17.76
C THR A 15 28.74 -5.49 17.19
N THR A 16 27.87 -4.50 17.05
CA THR A 16 26.56 -4.67 16.40
C THR A 16 26.61 -4.06 15.01
N THR A 17 26.28 -4.84 14.00
CA THR A 17 26.16 -4.37 12.61
C THR A 17 24.73 -4.58 12.12
N ARG A 18 24.25 -3.63 11.32
CA ARG A 18 22.96 -3.72 10.62
C ARG A 18 23.23 -3.58 9.13
N THR A 19 22.87 -4.60 8.37
CA THR A 19 22.96 -4.60 6.92
C THR A 19 21.56 -4.60 6.32
N LEU A 20 21.30 -3.67 5.42
CA LEU A 20 20.05 -3.59 4.68
C LEU A 20 20.24 -4.25 3.32
N LEU A 21 19.46 -5.29 3.05
CA LEU A 21 19.42 -5.96 1.74
C LEU A 21 18.14 -5.55 1.01
N HIS A 22 18.26 -5.33 -0.29
CA HIS A 22 17.13 -4.94 -1.14
C HIS A 22 16.93 -5.96 -2.25
N GLU A 23 15.71 -6.48 -2.34
CA GLU A 23 15.26 -7.33 -3.43
C GLU A 23 14.20 -6.58 -4.24
N ALA A 24 14.31 -6.61 -5.58
CA ALA A 24 13.31 -6.03 -6.45
C ALA A 24 12.10 -6.96 -6.57
N ILE A 25 10.91 -6.43 -6.32
CA ILE A 25 9.64 -7.16 -6.37
C ILE A 25 8.80 -6.64 -7.55
N PRO A 26 8.87 -7.29 -8.73
CA PRO A 26 8.00 -6.98 -9.85
C PRO A 26 6.71 -7.81 -9.79
N LEU A 27 5.57 -7.15 -9.59
CA LEU A 27 4.25 -7.76 -9.70
C LEU A 27 3.60 -7.34 -11.02
N THR A 28 3.35 -8.32 -11.88
CA THR A 28 2.72 -8.06 -13.19
C THR A 28 1.20 -8.04 -13.05
N GLY A 29 0.54 -7.07 -13.68
CA GLY A 29 -0.91 -6.90 -13.60
C GLY A 29 -1.74 -8.06 -14.17
N THR A 30 -1.11 -8.96 -14.93
CA THR A 30 -1.74 -10.20 -15.42
C THR A 30 -2.17 -11.14 -14.30
N ILE A 31 -1.54 -11.06 -13.12
CA ILE A 31 -1.94 -11.78 -11.91
C ILE A 31 -3.23 -11.16 -11.33
N SER A 32 -3.39 -9.85 -11.47
CA SER A 32 -4.49 -9.08 -10.88
C SER A 32 -5.70 -8.98 -11.80
N PHE A 33 -5.51 -9.12 -13.11
CA PHE A 33 -6.46 -8.72 -14.14
C PHE A 33 -7.81 -9.46 -14.05
N TYR A 34 -8.89 -8.69 -14.08
CA TYR A 34 -10.26 -9.23 -14.06
C TYR A 34 -10.59 -9.98 -15.35
N GLN A 35 -11.01 -11.25 -15.23
CA GLN A 35 -11.50 -12.15 -16.29
C GLN A 35 -10.56 -12.47 -17.48
N THR A 36 -9.50 -11.70 -17.70
CA THR A 36 -8.56 -11.89 -18.81
C THR A 36 -7.11 -12.08 -18.34
N GLY A 37 -6.90 -12.27 -17.03
CA GLY A 37 -5.61 -12.60 -16.45
C GLY A 37 -5.19 -14.05 -16.68
N ALA A 38 -3.95 -14.38 -16.30
CA ALA A 38 -3.35 -15.71 -16.53
C ALA A 38 -4.21 -16.86 -15.97
N TYR A 39 -4.91 -16.60 -14.87
CA TYR A 39 -5.68 -17.60 -14.13
C TYR A 39 -7.19 -17.43 -14.24
N LYS A 40 -7.68 -16.50 -15.08
CA LYS A 40 -9.12 -16.21 -15.24
C LYS A 40 -9.87 -16.14 -13.90
N GLU A 41 -9.26 -15.46 -12.92
CA GLU A 41 -9.77 -15.24 -11.55
C GLU A 41 -9.73 -16.44 -10.59
N THR A 42 -9.19 -17.60 -10.98
CA THR A 42 -9.02 -18.73 -10.05
C THR A 42 -8.00 -18.47 -8.94
N ASN A 43 -7.17 -17.44 -9.10
CA ASN A 43 -6.21 -16.93 -8.12
C ASN A 43 -6.77 -15.79 -7.25
N ILE A 44 -8.05 -15.43 -7.41
CA ILE A 44 -8.72 -14.36 -6.67
C ILE A 44 -9.70 -14.98 -5.68
N LYS A 45 -9.49 -14.74 -4.39
CA LYS A 45 -10.39 -15.23 -3.34
C LYS A 45 -11.37 -14.14 -2.93
N ASN A 46 -12.65 -14.40 -3.15
CA ASN A 46 -13.75 -13.62 -2.59
C ASN A 46 -14.23 -14.28 -1.29
N TYR A 47 -14.24 -13.55 -0.19
CA TYR A 47 -14.71 -14.06 1.09
C TYR A 47 -16.22 -13.85 1.24
N THR A 48 -16.87 -14.72 2.02
CA THR A 48 -18.31 -14.68 2.30
C THR A 48 -18.76 -13.37 2.94
N HIS A 49 -17.92 -12.74 3.77
CA HIS A 49 -18.22 -11.44 4.37
C HIS A 49 -18.19 -10.27 3.37
N GLY A 50 -17.58 -10.46 2.19
CA GLY A 50 -17.59 -9.51 1.07
C GLY A 50 -16.92 -8.17 1.34
N MET A 51 -15.87 -8.14 2.18
CA MET A 51 -15.21 -6.90 2.62
C MET A 51 -13.87 -6.64 1.95
N PHE A 52 -13.24 -7.65 1.35
CA PHE A 52 -11.99 -7.51 0.58
C PHE A 52 -11.84 -8.70 -0.36
N GLN A 53 -10.86 -8.60 -1.26
CA GLN A 53 -10.43 -9.68 -2.15
C GLN A 53 -8.95 -9.93 -1.91
N SER A 54 -8.55 -11.20 -1.83
CA SER A 54 -7.13 -11.57 -1.79
C SER A 54 -6.68 -12.02 -3.17
N VAL A 55 -5.47 -11.61 -3.56
CA VAL A 55 -4.81 -12.01 -4.81
C VAL A 55 -3.66 -12.95 -4.48
N PHE A 56 -3.63 -14.08 -5.19
CA PHE A 56 -2.60 -15.10 -5.07
C PHE A 56 -1.78 -15.20 -6.37
N ASP A 57 -0.56 -15.69 -6.27
CA ASP A 57 0.31 -15.99 -7.43
C ASP A 57 -0.16 -17.21 -8.23
N TYR A 58 -0.88 -18.15 -7.59
CA TYR A 58 -1.49 -19.33 -8.17
C TYR A 58 -2.98 -19.42 -7.81
N PRO A 59 -3.75 -20.35 -8.42
CA PRO A 59 -5.11 -20.61 -8.00
C PRO A 59 -5.20 -20.82 -6.48
N TYR A 60 -6.08 -20.10 -5.78
CA TYR A 60 -6.02 -19.99 -4.31
C TYR A 60 -6.33 -21.30 -3.56
N LEU A 61 -6.82 -22.33 -4.26
CA LEU A 61 -7.02 -23.69 -3.72
C LEU A 61 -5.77 -24.56 -3.84
N SER A 62 -4.75 -24.11 -4.57
CA SER A 62 -3.47 -24.81 -4.69
C SER A 62 -2.69 -24.70 -3.38
N SER A 63 -2.06 -25.79 -2.97
CA SER A 63 -1.17 -25.82 -1.80
C SER A 63 0.07 -24.94 -1.96
N SER A 64 0.43 -24.60 -3.19
CA SER A 64 1.57 -23.75 -3.51
C SER A 64 1.20 -22.28 -3.71
N ALA A 65 -0.07 -21.90 -3.50
CA ALA A 65 -0.53 -20.53 -3.69
C ALA A 65 -0.10 -19.64 -2.53
N ASN A 66 0.73 -18.64 -2.83
CA ASN A 66 1.14 -17.62 -1.90
C ASN A 66 0.22 -16.40 -1.99
N HIS A 67 -0.14 -15.86 -0.84
CA HIS A 67 -0.86 -14.61 -0.77
C HIS A 67 0.07 -13.44 -1.14
N ILE A 68 -0.35 -12.64 -2.13
CA ILE A 68 0.42 -11.51 -2.65
C ILE A 68 -0.05 -10.20 -2.02
N TYR A 69 -1.34 -9.89 -2.12
CA TYR A 69 -1.92 -8.72 -1.45
C TYR A 69 -3.45 -8.82 -1.37
N ASP A 70 -4.02 -8.05 -0.45
CA ASP A 70 -5.46 -7.81 -0.35
C ASP A 70 -5.85 -6.47 -0.99
N ILE A 71 -7.04 -6.43 -1.61
CA ILE A 71 -7.67 -5.20 -2.10
C ILE A 71 -9.00 -5.00 -1.40
N THR A 72 -9.19 -3.79 -0.90
CA THR A 72 -10.51 -3.32 -0.45
C THR A 72 -10.73 -1.86 -0.80
N VAL A 73 -11.94 -1.38 -0.55
CA VAL A 73 -12.33 0.00 -0.79
C VAL A 73 -13.19 0.51 0.36
N GLY A 74 -12.96 1.76 0.73
CA GLY A 74 -13.72 2.46 1.76
C GLY A 74 -13.82 3.94 1.47
N TYR A 75 -14.74 4.59 2.16
CA TYR A 75 -14.84 6.05 2.16
C TYR A 75 -15.16 6.57 3.56
N CYS A 76 -14.74 7.80 3.81
CA CYS A 76 -15.03 8.50 5.05
C CYS A 76 -16.54 8.70 5.25
N GLY A 77 -16.99 8.69 6.51
CA GLY A 77 -18.37 9.01 6.88
C GLY A 77 -18.85 10.40 6.45
N THR A 78 -17.94 11.36 6.26
CA THR A 78 -18.24 12.72 5.75
C THR A 78 -18.10 12.84 4.23
N SER A 79 -17.89 11.72 3.50
CA SER A 79 -17.91 11.71 2.03
C SER A 79 -19.32 12.02 1.52
N GLN A 80 -19.45 12.67 0.37
CA GLN A 80 -20.76 12.81 -0.30
C GLN A 80 -21.34 11.45 -0.74
N LEU A 81 -20.53 10.38 -0.76
CA LEU A 81 -20.94 9.03 -1.13
C LEU A 81 -21.47 8.19 0.05
N SER A 82 -21.34 8.68 1.30
CA SER A 82 -21.69 7.95 2.53
C SER A 82 -23.19 7.92 2.86
N ALA A 83 -24.05 8.18 1.87
CA ALA A 83 -25.49 8.18 2.03
C ALA A 83 -26.02 6.79 2.45
N SER A 84 -27.07 6.76 3.28
CA SER A 84 -27.69 5.52 3.79
C SER A 84 -28.21 4.59 2.68
N THR A 85 -28.51 5.12 1.51
CA THR A 85 -28.94 4.37 0.31
C THR A 85 -27.79 3.66 -0.42
N SER A 86 -26.53 3.92 -0.05
CA SER A 86 -25.37 3.28 -0.65
C SER A 86 -25.27 1.80 -0.25
N VAL A 87 -24.97 0.94 -1.22
CA VAL A 87 -24.80 -0.50 -1.02
C VAL A 87 -23.58 -0.74 -0.13
N GLN A 88 -23.76 -1.51 0.96
CA GLN A 88 -22.74 -1.80 1.96
C GLN A 88 -22.12 -0.54 2.63
N ASN A 89 -22.90 0.54 2.79
CA ASN A 89 -22.45 1.81 3.34
C ASN A 89 -21.66 1.67 4.65
N ALA A 90 -22.27 1.05 5.66
CA ALA A 90 -21.66 0.86 6.98
C ALA A 90 -20.31 0.12 6.90
N LYS A 91 -20.21 -0.92 6.06
CA LYS A 91 -18.95 -1.66 5.86
C LYS A 91 -17.87 -0.78 5.25
N LYS A 92 -18.18 0.04 4.24
CA LYS A 92 -17.21 0.93 3.58
C LYS A 92 -16.69 2.03 4.50
N ILE A 93 -17.57 2.59 5.35
CA ILE A 93 -17.19 3.56 6.38
C ILE A 93 -16.29 2.89 7.43
N ASN A 94 -16.67 1.71 7.92
CA ASN A 94 -15.89 0.99 8.92
C ASN A 94 -14.51 0.59 8.40
N ILE A 95 -14.40 0.13 7.15
CA ILE A 95 -13.13 -0.20 6.51
C ILE A 95 -12.21 1.03 6.46
N TYR A 96 -12.71 2.16 5.93
CA TYR A 96 -11.92 3.39 5.87
C TYR A 96 -11.46 3.82 7.27
N THR A 97 -12.37 3.80 8.24
CA THR A 97 -12.10 4.22 9.61
C THR A 97 -11.09 3.30 10.28
N GLN A 98 -11.17 1.99 10.05
CA GLN A 98 -10.22 1.02 10.60
C GLN A 98 -8.82 1.22 10.03
N PHE A 99 -8.67 1.37 8.71
CA PHE A 99 -7.37 1.66 8.10
C PHE A 99 -6.78 2.99 8.59
N ALA A 100 -7.62 4.01 8.71
CA ALA A 100 -7.20 5.29 9.23
C ALA A 100 -6.74 5.19 10.69
N GLN A 101 -7.46 4.46 11.54
CA GLN A 101 -7.09 4.22 12.94
C GLN A 101 -5.78 3.45 13.08
N THR A 102 -5.58 2.40 12.30
CA THR A 102 -4.37 1.56 12.40
C THR A 102 -3.13 2.27 11.84
N LEU A 103 -3.30 3.10 10.80
CA LEU A 103 -2.18 3.71 10.09
C LEU A 103 -1.83 5.12 10.57
N LEU A 104 -2.85 5.95 10.86
CA LEU A 104 -2.66 7.36 11.19
C LEU A 104 -2.95 7.65 12.67
N GLY A 105 -3.86 6.91 13.29
CA GLY A 105 -4.29 7.15 14.66
C GLY A 105 -5.28 8.32 14.78
N TYR A 106 -5.14 9.11 15.86
CA TYR A 106 -6.09 10.16 16.25
C TYR A 106 -5.48 11.57 16.14
N THR A 107 -6.32 12.59 15.95
CA THR A 107 -5.93 14.02 15.78
C THR A 107 -5.41 14.68 17.06
N GLY A 108 -5.51 14.01 18.22
CA GLY A 108 -5.03 14.50 19.52
C GLY A 108 -4.50 13.38 20.41
N SER A 109 -4.19 13.72 21.66
CA SER A 109 -3.76 12.74 22.66
C SER A 109 -4.85 11.69 22.91
N LEU A 110 -4.45 10.47 23.29
CA LEU A 110 -5.38 9.39 23.65
C LEU A 110 -6.34 9.76 24.79
N THR A 111 -5.99 10.77 25.59
CA THR A 111 -6.78 11.28 26.72
C THR A 111 -7.77 12.38 26.35
N ASP A 112 -7.76 12.88 25.12
CA ASP A 112 -8.62 13.97 24.68
C ASP A 112 -10.04 13.45 24.34
N PRO A 113 -11.11 13.95 24.98
CA PRO A 113 -12.49 13.56 24.65
C PRO A 113 -12.94 14.03 23.26
N SER A 114 -12.26 15.00 22.66
CA SER A 114 -12.53 15.53 21.30
C SER A 114 -11.74 14.83 20.19
N LYS A 115 -10.98 13.76 20.52
CA LYS A 115 -10.16 13.05 19.55
C LYS A 115 -10.99 12.46 18.42
N GLU A 116 -10.57 12.75 17.20
CA GLU A 116 -11.15 12.17 15.98
C GLU A 116 -10.13 11.27 15.29
N VAL A 117 -10.61 10.31 14.52
CA VAL A 117 -9.75 9.49 13.66
C VAL A 117 -9.18 10.38 12.56
N ARG A 118 -7.86 10.34 12.36
CA ARG A 118 -7.21 11.11 11.29
C ARG A 118 -7.68 10.64 9.92
N TYR A 119 -7.81 11.56 8.98
CA TYR A 119 -8.14 11.23 7.60
C TYR A 119 -6.85 11.04 6.79
N PHE A 120 -6.90 10.23 5.74
CA PHE A 120 -5.82 10.23 4.75
C PHE A 120 -5.80 11.58 4.05
N GLU A 121 -4.64 12.15 3.84
CA GLU A 121 -4.44 13.49 3.27
C GLU A 121 -3.50 13.45 2.08
N LYS A 122 -3.57 14.47 1.23
CA LYS A 122 -2.77 14.61 0.00
C LYS A 122 -1.40 15.24 0.23
N ASP A 123 -1.07 15.50 1.48
CA ASP A 123 0.19 16.04 1.95
C ASP A 123 0.63 15.31 3.23
N LEU A 124 1.79 15.71 3.74
CA LEU A 124 2.43 15.10 4.91
C LEU A 124 2.12 15.85 6.23
N ASN A 125 1.34 16.93 6.18
CA ASN A 125 1.17 17.82 7.34
C ASN A 125 0.14 17.27 8.33
N LEU A 126 -0.80 16.45 7.86
CA LEU A 126 -1.85 15.84 8.67
C LEU A 126 -2.69 16.89 9.44
N ASP A 127 -2.99 18.00 8.77
CA ASP A 127 -3.67 19.18 9.32
C ASP A 127 -5.19 19.19 9.03
N GLY A 128 -5.70 18.16 8.34
CA GLY A 128 -7.10 18.05 7.95
C GLY A 128 -7.40 18.66 6.58
N THR A 129 -6.43 19.25 5.90
CA THR A 129 -6.57 19.83 4.55
C THR A 129 -6.33 18.74 3.50
N GLY A 130 -6.94 18.87 2.32
CA GLY A 130 -6.65 17.95 1.21
C GLY A 130 -7.06 16.49 1.44
N LYS A 131 -8.05 16.21 2.32
CA LYS A 131 -8.51 14.85 2.67
C LYS A 131 -8.81 13.97 1.45
N MET A 132 -8.29 12.74 1.46
CA MET A 132 -8.69 11.64 0.59
C MET A 132 -9.93 10.95 1.18
N ARG A 133 -11.11 11.34 0.69
CA ARG A 133 -12.39 10.87 1.24
C ARG A 133 -12.79 9.47 0.76
N GLU A 134 -12.32 9.07 -0.41
CA GLU A 134 -12.58 7.76 -1.01
C GLU A 134 -11.25 7.12 -1.39
N CYS A 135 -11.00 5.90 -0.88
CA CYS A 135 -9.70 5.26 -0.99
C CYS A 135 -9.85 3.77 -1.36
N PHE A 136 -8.99 3.34 -2.28
CA PHE A 136 -8.66 1.94 -2.50
C PHE A 136 -7.45 1.59 -1.64
N PHE A 137 -7.51 0.46 -0.97
CA PHE A 137 -6.45 -0.02 -0.08
C PHE A 137 -5.84 -1.28 -0.68
N PHE A 138 -4.52 -1.26 -0.86
CA PHE A 138 -3.71 -2.39 -1.28
C PHE A 138 -2.82 -2.78 -0.10
N ASN A 139 -3.06 -3.95 0.47
CA ASN A 139 -2.30 -4.46 1.61
C ASN A 139 -1.38 -5.58 1.14
N PHE A 140 -0.09 -5.29 0.99
CA PHE A 140 0.90 -6.24 0.49
C PHE A 140 1.29 -7.24 1.57
N SER A 141 1.41 -8.50 1.17
CA SER A 141 1.82 -9.58 2.05
C SER A 141 3.27 -9.38 2.53
N ARG A 142 3.52 -9.71 3.80
CA ARG A 142 4.85 -9.69 4.41
C ARG A 142 5.86 -10.58 3.68
N LEU A 143 5.38 -11.59 2.94
CA LEU A 143 6.22 -12.41 2.06
C LEU A 143 7.01 -11.54 1.07
N LEU A 144 6.38 -10.49 0.55
CA LEU A 144 6.92 -9.57 -0.44
C LEU A 144 7.65 -8.40 0.20
N THR A 145 7.02 -7.76 1.19
CA THR A 145 7.58 -6.55 1.82
C THR A 145 8.68 -6.84 2.83
N LYS A 146 8.80 -8.08 3.31
CA LYS A 146 9.76 -8.53 4.34
C LYS A 146 9.63 -7.73 5.64
N ASP A 147 10.59 -6.86 5.93
CA ASP A 147 10.54 -5.96 7.09
C ASP A 147 9.91 -4.62 6.74
N GLN A 148 10.18 -4.09 5.53
CA GLN A 148 9.56 -2.88 5.00
C GLN A 148 9.80 -2.73 3.49
N MET A 149 8.96 -1.95 2.82
CA MET A 149 9.26 -1.46 1.48
C MET A 149 10.33 -0.37 1.53
N LYS A 150 11.28 -0.38 0.59
CA LYS A 150 12.30 0.67 0.47
C LYS A 150 11.63 1.99 0.05
N LYS A 151 11.89 3.05 0.81
CA LYS A 151 11.47 4.42 0.53
C LYS A 151 11.96 4.88 -0.85
N GLY A 152 11.08 5.50 -1.64
CA GLY A 152 11.37 6.00 -2.98
C GLY A 152 11.43 4.95 -4.09
N SER A 153 11.08 3.70 -3.80
CA SER A 153 11.15 2.59 -4.78
C SER A 153 9.80 2.17 -5.34
N PHE A 154 8.69 2.67 -4.79
CA PHE A 154 7.36 2.20 -5.15
C PHE A 154 6.86 2.83 -6.44
N SER A 155 6.33 2.00 -7.32
CA SER A 155 5.71 2.41 -8.56
C SER A 155 4.53 1.50 -8.90
N MET A 156 3.39 2.09 -9.21
CA MET A 156 2.20 1.40 -9.65
C MET A 156 1.66 2.02 -10.94
N VAL A 157 1.54 1.21 -11.98
CA VAL A 157 0.97 1.62 -13.26
C VAL A 157 -0.53 1.37 -13.25
N ILE A 158 -1.31 2.40 -13.56
CA ILE A 158 -2.77 2.37 -13.52
C ILE A 158 -3.37 2.73 -14.88
N GLY A 159 -4.28 1.88 -15.36
CA GLY A 159 -5.06 2.08 -16.58
C GLY A 159 -6.22 3.05 -16.40
N THR A 160 -6.12 4.23 -17.04
CA THR A 160 -7.13 5.31 -16.99
C THR A 160 -8.20 5.24 -18.08
N GLY A 161 -8.14 4.25 -18.98
CA GLY A 161 -9.08 4.10 -20.10
C GLY A 161 -10.49 3.66 -19.68
N SER A 162 -11.41 3.44 -20.63
CA SER A 162 -12.72 2.86 -20.32
C SER A 162 -12.61 1.40 -19.87
N TRP A 163 -13.67 0.82 -19.30
CA TRP A 163 -13.75 -0.61 -18.94
C TRP A 163 -13.21 -1.54 -20.03
N HIS A 164 -13.60 -1.34 -21.29
CA HIS A 164 -13.18 -2.22 -22.39
C HIS A 164 -11.71 -2.06 -22.81
N ASN A 165 -11.11 -0.90 -22.53
CA ASN A 165 -9.78 -0.54 -23.01
C ASN A 165 -9.00 0.18 -21.91
N ALA A 166 -8.91 -0.44 -20.72
CA ALA A 166 -8.30 0.20 -19.55
C ALA A 166 -6.87 0.70 -19.81
N PHE A 167 -6.10 -0.02 -20.64
CA PHE A 167 -4.71 0.30 -21.00
C PHE A 167 -4.52 0.78 -22.45
N LYS A 168 -5.55 0.67 -23.30
CA LYS A 168 -5.44 0.87 -24.77
C LYS A 168 -6.05 2.17 -25.29
N ASP A 169 -6.54 3.08 -24.44
CA ASP A 169 -7.17 4.34 -24.88
C ASP A 169 -6.17 5.23 -25.64
N PRO A 170 -6.35 5.50 -26.96
CA PRO A 170 -5.41 6.27 -27.77
C PRO A 170 -5.19 7.72 -27.29
N THR A 171 -6.06 8.26 -26.43
CA THR A 171 -6.02 9.65 -26.00
C THR A 171 -5.29 9.90 -24.68
N ARG A 172 -5.23 8.92 -23.76
CA ARG A 172 -4.67 9.07 -22.38
C ARG A 172 -4.23 7.71 -21.85
N LYS A 173 -3.00 7.34 -22.18
CA LYS A 173 -2.43 6.00 -21.92
C LYS A 173 -1.64 6.02 -20.62
N LEU A 174 -2.25 5.46 -19.58
CA LEU A 174 -1.63 5.07 -18.32
C LEU A 174 -1.10 6.24 -17.47
N ILE A 175 -1.37 6.13 -16.17
CA ILE A 175 -0.74 6.93 -15.14
C ILE A 175 0.20 6.00 -14.38
N THR A 176 1.40 6.48 -14.07
CA THR A 176 2.28 5.82 -13.11
C THR A 176 2.19 6.60 -11.82
N VAL A 177 1.90 5.91 -10.73
CA VAL A 177 1.84 6.45 -9.38
C VAL A 177 3.12 6.06 -8.67
N THR A 178 3.89 7.05 -8.19
CA THR A 178 5.21 6.81 -7.57
C THR A 178 5.39 7.59 -6.28
N ASP A 179 6.29 7.13 -5.41
CA ASP A 179 6.73 7.81 -4.20
C ASP A 179 8.07 8.55 -4.40
N ALA A 180 8.32 9.03 -5.62
CA ALA A 180 9.65 9.53 -6.05
C ALA A 180 10.16 10.74 -5.24
N SER A 181 9.30 11.41 -4.46
CA SER A 181 9.70 12.47 -3.53
C SER A 181 10.36 11.96 -2.25
N SER A 182 10.37 10.65 -2.02
CA SER A 182 10.84 10.05 -0.78
C SER A 182 12.20 9.40 -0.91
N SER A 183 12.98 9.48 0.16
CA SER A 183 14.32 8.87 0.22
C SER A 183 14.53 8.14 1.54
N VAL A 184 15.54 7.28 1.56
CA VAL A 184 15.97 6.50 2.73
C VAL A 184 16.51 7.39 3.85
N ASP A 185 16.93 8.62 3.52
CA ASP A 185 17.38 9.65 4.47
C ASP A 185 16.24 10.27 5.31
N GLY A 186 14.98 9.97 4.98
CA GLY A 186 13.81 10.51 5.66
C GLY A 186 13.20 11.75 5.01
N SER A 187 13.77 12.26 3.92
CA SER A 187 13.14 13.33 3.14
C SER A 187 11.87 12.86 2.45
N GLY A 188 10.85 13.73 2.39
CA GLY A 188 9.56 13.43 1.79
C GLY A 188 8.77 12.33 2.49
N VAL A 189 9.00 12.13 3.79
CA VAL A 189 8.38 11.10 4.62
C VAL A 189 7.91 11.71 5.94
N THR A 190 6.85 11.16 6.54
CA THR A 190 6.40 11.51 7.89
C THR A 190 6.08 10.25 8.67
N SER A 191 6.55 10.19 9.92
CA SER A 191 6.32 9.03 10.78
C SER A 191 4.95 9.12 11.44
N VAL A 192 4.18 8.05 11.31
CA VAL A 192 2.83 7.88 11.86
C VAL A 192 2.73 6.51 12.53
N LEU A 193 1.56 6.18 13.10
CA LEU A 193 1.38 4.93 13.85
C LEU A 193 1.66 3.68 13.00
N GLY A 194 1.29 3.71 11.72
CA GLY A 194 1.53 2.65 10.74
C GLY A 194 2.96 2.58 10.19
N GLY A 195 3.90 3.30 10.80
CA GLY A 195 5.27 3.47 10.33
C GLY A 195 5.44 4.75 9.54
N ASP A 196 6.48 4.78 8.70
CA ASP A 196 6.78 5.91 7.85
C ASP A 196 5.82 5.95 6.66
N MET A 197 5.20 7.11 6.45
CA MET A 197 4.32 7.36 5.31
C MET A 197 4.94 8.34 4.31
N SER A 198 4.57 8.17 3.05
CA SER A 198 4.85 9.09 1.96
C SER A 198 3.60 9.33 1.10
N ILE A 199 3.59 10.43 0.36
CA ILE A 199 2.56 10.72 -0.64
C ILE A 199 2.92 10.11 -1.99
N LEU A 200 1.93 9.47 -2.56
CA LEU A 200 1.99 8.93 -3.91
C LEU A 200 1.56 9.99 -4.91
N TYR A 201 2.34 10.09 -5.98
CA TYR A 201 2.24 11.14 -6.97
C TYR A 201 1.97 10.56 -8.35
N SER A 202 1.00 11.15 -9.06
CA SER A 202 0.69 10.80 -10.44
C SER A 202 1.72 11.38 -11.39
N SER A 203 2.26 10.58 -12.31
CA SER A 203 3.18 11.01 -13.37
C SER A 203 2.56 11.97 -14.40
N LYS A 204 1.23 12.11 -14.39
CA LYS A 204 0.48 12.98 -15.30
C LYS A 204 -0.70 13.61 -14.58
N ASP A 205 -1.01 14.86 -14.94
CA ASP A 205 -2.29 15.49 -14.66
C ASP A 205 -2.98 15.86 -15.97
N PHE A 206 -4.27 15.55 -16.08
CA PHE A 206 -5.03 15.88 -17.28
C PHE A 206 -5.77 17.22 -17.17
N GLY A 207 -5.52 17.97 -16.07
CA GLY A 207 -5.96 19.34 -15.88
C GLY A 207 -7.49 19.50 -15.86
N GLU A 208 -7.95 20.75 -15.87
CA GLU A 208 -9.35 21.07 -16.14
C GLU A 208 -9.60 21.10 -17.66
N ARG A 209 -10.76 20.59 -18.10
CA ARG A 209 -11.13 20.57 -19.52
C ARG A 209 -11.58 21.97 -19.99
N LYS A 210 -10.64 22.81 -20.46
CA LYS A 210 -11.00 24.06 -21.18
C LYS A 210 -11.31 23.77 -22.67
N GLY A 211 -12.57 23.44 -22.99
CA GLY A 211 -13.06 23.27 -24.37
C GLY A 211 -13.02 21.84 -24.95
N ARG A 212 -13.02 21.69 -26.29
CA ARG A 212 -13.03 20.38 -26.98
C ARG A 212 -11.69 19.64 -26.93
N ARG A 213 -10.57 20.36 -26.79
CA ARG A 213 -9.23 19.80 -26.59
C ARG A 213 -8.87 19.90 -25.11
N ALA A 214 -8.36 18.80 -24.58
CA ALA A 214 -7.93 18.75 -23.20
C ALA A 214 -6.42 18.92 -23.16
N THR A 215 -5.97 19.98 -22.49
CA THR A 215 -4.55 20.25 -22.25
C THR A 215 -4.06 19.27 -21.19
N THR A 216 -3.27 18.28 -21.61
CA THR A 216 -2.48 17.47 -20.67
C THR A 216 -1.35 18.37 -20.18
N VAL A 217 -1.28 18.62 -18.88
CA VAL A 217 -0.16 19.35 -18.28
C VAL A 217 0.65 18.34 -17.49
N ALA A 218 1.97 18.28 -17.71
CA ALA A 218 2.86 17.39 -16.96
C ALA A 218 3.06 17.93 -15.52
N VAL A 219 1.97 18.13 -14.79
CA VAL A 219 2.00 18.47 -13.36
C VAL A 219 1.75 17.20 -12.57
N THR A 220 2.60 16.97 -11.60
CA THR A 220 2.48 15.89 -10.64
C THR A 220 1.34 16.20 -9.67
N LYS A 221 0.34 15.33 -9.54
CA LYS A 221 -0.74 15.48 -8.55
C LYS A 221 -0.66 14.41 -7.46
N PRO A 222 -0.85 14.79 -6.18
CA PRO A 222 -0.95 13.81 -5.10
C PRO A 222 -2.21 12.97 -5.29
N CYS A 223 -2.04 11.65 -5.33
CA CYS A 223 -3.08 10.67 -5.66
C CYS A 223 -3.12 9.47 -4.71
N GLY A 224 -2.34 9.48 -3.64
CA GLY A 224 -2.38 8.42 -2.64
C GLY A 224 -1.37 8.64 -1.52
N ALA A 225 -1.26 7.64 -0.66
CA ALA A 225 -0.24 7.53 0.36
C ALA A 225 0.29 6.10 0.42
N ILE A 226 1.52 5.92 0.88
CA ILE A 226 2.14 4.61 1.09
C ILE A 226 2.73 4.55 2.49
N PHE A 227 2.58 3.39 3.15
CA PHE A 227 3.09 3.10 4.48
C PHE A 227 4.12 1.98 4.37
N TYR A 228 5.40 2.30 4.58
CA TYR A 228 6.50 1.42 4.18
C TYR A 228 6.61 0.16 5.04
N GLN A 229 6.50 0.31 6.36
CA GLN A 229 6.58 -0.78 7.34
C GLN A 229 5.29 -1.61 7.33
N ALA A 230 4.13 -0.96 7.24
CA ALA A 230 2.85 -1.66 7.18
C ALA A 230 2.63 -2.40 5.85
N GLY A 231 3.37 -2.06 4.78
CA GLY A 231 3.17 -2.67 3.47
C GLY A 231 1.84 -2.28 2.82
N ILE A 232 1.32 -1.08 3.09
CA ILE A 232 0.00 -0.66 2.61
C ILE A 232 0.12 0.54 1.68
N ALA A 233 -0.45 0.44 0.48
CA ALA A 233 -0.64 1.56 -0.43
C ALA A 233 -2.12 1.96 -0.48
N VAL A 234 -2.38 3.25 -0.30
CA VAL A 234 -3.69 3.88 -0.31
C VAL A 234 -3.80 4.74 -1.56
N VAL A 235 -4.70 4.40 -2.47
CA VAL A 235 -4.90 5.14 -3.73
C VAL A 235 -6.25 5.84 -3.68
N THR A 236 -6.27 7.15 -3.91
CA THR A 236 -7.53 7.91 -3.89
C THR A 236 -8.41 7.57 -5.09
N ALA A 237 -9.73 7.47 -4.89
CA ALA A 237 -10.67 7.25 -5.97
C ALA A 237 -10.77 8.44 -6.93
N SER A 238 -10.32 9.64 -6.50
CA SER A 238 -10.27 10.83 -7.36
C SER A 238 -9.27 10.69 -8.52
N LEU A 239 -8.44 9.65 -8.53
CA LEU A 239 -7.62 9.27 -9.68
C LEU A 239 -8.49 8.93 -10.92
N PHE A 240 -9.74 8.48 -10.71
CA PHE A 240 -10.65 8.07 -11.78
C PHE A 240 -11.85 9.00 -11.98
N SER A 241 -11.96 10.07 -11.17
CA SER A 241 -13.00 11.09 -11.32
C SER A 241 -12.56 12.17 -12.32
N GLY A 242 -13.54 12.74 -13.02
CA GLY A 242 -13.32 13.94 -13.83
C GLY A 242 -13.35 15.21 -12.97
N SER A 243 -12.52 16.19 -13.29
CA SER A 243 -12.70 17.58 -12.86
C SER A 243 -13.94 18.16 -13.56
N GLY A 244 -15.03 18.35 -12.80
CA GLY A 244 -16.26 18.98 -13.25
C GLY A 244 -16.78 19.94 -12.19
N LEU A 245 -17.70 20.84 -12.57
CA LEU A 245 -18.12 22.01 -11.78
C LEU A 245 -18.49 21.71 -10.32
N HIS A 246 -18.91 20.47 -9.99
CA HIS A 246 -19.34 20.05 -8.64
C HIS A 246 -18.69 18.71 -8.19
N ALA A 247 -17.55 18.31 -8.78
CA ALA A 247 -16.82 17.11 -8.36
C ALA A 247 -15.46 17.50 -7.76
N PRO A 248 -15.02 16.87 -6.64
CA PRO A 248 -13.70 17.12 -6.07
C PRO A 248 -12.63 16.90 -7.16
N ALA A 249 -11.68 17.84 -7.25
CA ALA A 249 -10.69 17.91 -8.33
C ALA A 249 -10.00 16.54 -8.57
N GLY A 250 -10.47 15.85 -9.60
CA GLY A 250 -9.91 14.59 -10.05
C GLY A 250 -8.60 14.78 -10.82
N VAL A 251 -7.88 13.68 -11.01
CA VAL A 251 -6.67 13.66 -11.87
C VAL A 251 -7.05 13.62 -13.35
N LEU A 252 -8.25 13.14 -13.67
CA LEU A 252 -8.77 13.09 -15.04
C LEU A 252 -9.65 14.30 -15.31
N ASN A 253 -9.80 14.65 -16.59
CA ASN A 253 -10.67 15.73 -17.07
C ASN A 253 -12.00 15.22 -17.66
N ARG A 254 -12.34 13.97 -17.34
CA ARG A 254 -13.52 13.27 -17.84
C ARG A 254 -13.91 12.16 -16.87
N THR A 255 -15.21 11.95 -16.72
CA THR A 255 -15.75 10.77 -16.05
C THR A 255 -15.46 9.50 -16.86
N VAL A 256 -14.70 8.58 -16.29
CA VAL A 256 -14.38 7.29 -16.93
C VAL A 256 -15.49 6.29 -16.66
N ARG A 257 -15.79 5.45 -17.67
CA ARG A 257 -16.59 4.22 -17.52
C ARG A 257 -15.76 3.22 -16.72
N PHE A 258 -15.82 3.34 -15.39
CA PHE A 258 -14.94 2.68 -14.45
C PHE A 258 -15.24 1.17 -14.37
N TYR A 259 -16.51 0.81 -14.23
CA TYR A 259 -17.00 -0.56 -14.09
C TYR A 259 -18.16 -0.84 -15.05
N ARG A 260 -18.29 -2.09 -15.50
CA ARG A 260 -19.45 -2.58 -16.26
C ARG A 260 -20.22 -3.57 -15.39
N SER A 261 -21.50 -3.29 -15.13
CA SER A 261 -22.37 -4.22 -14.42
C SER A 261 -22.57 -5.50 -15.24
N PRO A 262 -22.44 -6.71 -14.64
CA PRO A 262 -22.74 -7.96 -15.32
C PRO A 262 -24.26 -8.17 -15.52
N PHE A 263 -25.09 -7.53 -14.68
CA PHE A 263 -26.54 -7.75 -14.64
C PHE A 263 -27.35 -6.74 -15.48
N ALA A 264 -26.72 -5.69 -16.01
CA ALA A 264 -27.41 -4.69 -16.83
C ALA A 264 -26.66 -4.46 -18.15
N LYS A 265 -27.27 -4.86 -19.26
CA LYS A 265 -26.73 -4.60 -20.61
C LYS A 265 -26.47 -3.10 -20.77
N ASN A 266 -25.26 -2.74 -21.23
CA ASN A 266 -24.79 -1.37 -21.50
C ASN A 266 -24.79 -0.36 -20.32
N ARG A 267 -24.89 -0.79 -19.05
CA ARG A 267 -24.72 0.13 -17.92
C ARG A 267 -23.28 0.16 -17.41
N PHE A 268 -22.56 1.18 -17.84
CA PHE A 268 -21.27 1.56 -17.26
C PHE A 268 -21.49 2.49 -16.07
N LYS A 269 -20.71 2.28 -15.01
CA LYS A 269 -20.71 3.12 -13.82
C LYS A 269 -19.43 3.96 -13.78
N SER A 270 -19.53 5.21 -13.35
CA SER A 270 -18.36 5.98 -12.92
C SER A 270 -17.74 5.38 -11.66
N VAL A 271 -16.56 5.85 -11.23
CA VAL A 271 -15.97 5.43 -9.96
C VAL A 271 -16.92 5.74 -8.80
N THR A 272 -17.49 6.95 -8.74
CA THR A 272 -18.45 7.36 -7.70
C THR A 272 -19.70 6.48 -7.69
N GLN A 273 -20.29 6.20 -8.85
CA GLN A 273 -21.45 5.30 -8.97
C GLN A 273 -21.09 3.86 -8.58
N THR A 274 -19.87 3.40 -8.84
CA THR A 274 -19.41 2.07 -8.44
C THR A 274 -19.30 1.98 -6.92
N LEU A 275 -18.76 3.02 -6.28
CA LEU A 275 -18.63 3.08 -4.82
C LEU A 275 -19.97 3.21 -4.10
N THR A 276 -21.00 3.82 -4.69
CA THR A 276 -22.32 3.92 -4.04
C THR A 276 -23.24 2.75 -4.34
N SER A 277 -23.24 2.22 -5.57
CA SER A 277 -24.26 1.27 -6.03
C SER A 277 -23.78 -0.16 -6.26
N SER A 278 -22.50 -0.46 -6.02
CA SER A 278 -21.96 -1.82 -6.15
C SER A 278 -21.42 -2.34 -4.80
N ALA A 279 -21.41 -3.66 -4.65
CA ALA A 279 -20.69 -4.31 -3.55
C ALA A 279 -19.18 -4.04 -3.64
N ILE A 280 -18.48 -4.19 -2.51
CA ILE A 280 -17.03 -3.99 -2.41
C ILE A 280 -16.27 -4.88 -3.41
N SER A 281 -16.66 -6.15 -3.55
CA SER A 281 -16.04 -7.08 -4.51
C SER A 281 -16.05 -6.55 -5.94
N ALA A 282 -17.19 -6.02 -6.41
CA ALA A 282 -17.30 -5.43 -7.75
C ALA A 282 -16.45 -4.16 -7.92
N ALA A 283 -16.23 -3.38 -6.85
CA ALA A 283 -15.31 -2.25 -6.90
C ALA A 283 -13.84 -2.73 -6.93
N CYS A 284 -13.51 -3.80 -6.20
CA CYS A 284 -12.20 -4.46 -6.24
C CYS A 284 -11.91 -5.04 -7.64
N ASP A 285 -12.88 -5.71 -8.26
CA ASP A 285 -12.80 -6.17 -9.65
C ASP A 285 -12.50 -5.00 -10.61
N ALA A 286 -13.14 -3.86 -10.37
CA ALA A 286 -12.99 -2.68 -11.21
C ALA A 286 -11.62 -2.02 -11.13
N ILE A 287 -11.04 -1.94 -9.94
CA ILE A 287 -9.67 -1.45 -9.78
C ILE A 287 -8.66 -2.48 -10.28
N ARG A 288 -8.87 -3.78 -10.03
CA ARG A 288 -8.01 -4.88 -10.51
C ARG A 288 -7.87 -4.91 -12.02
N HIS A 289 -8.96 -4.66 -12.76
CA HIS A 289 -8.94 -4.52 -14.22
C HIS A 289 -8.06 -3.34 -14.72
N ARG A 290 -7.57 -2.49 -13.81
CA ARG A 290 -6.79 -1.28 -14.09
C ARG A 290 -5.42 -1.30 -13.48
N VAL A 291 -5.09 -2.30 -12.67
CA VAL A 291 -3.73 -2.49 -12.15
C VAL A 291 -2.89 -3.07 -13.28
N GLY A 292 -1.93 -2.27 -13.75
CA GLY A 292 -0.85 -2.69 -14.64
C GLY A 292 0.23 -3.33 -13.79
N ASN A 293 1.45 -2.80 -13.82
CA ASN A 293 2.52 -3.34 -13.00
C ASN A 293 2.59 -2.62 -11.64
N ILE A 294 2.92 -3.37 -10.59
CA ILE A 294 3.33 -2.83 -9.29
C ILE A 294 4.78 -3.26 -9.10
N SER A 295 5.66 -2.33 -8.74
CA SER A 295 7.05 -2.63 -8.47
C SER A 295 7.54 -1.83 -7.27
N PHE A 296 8.29 -2.49 -6.40
CA PHE A 296 9.00 -1.86 -5.29
C PHE A 296 10.21 -2.72 -4.94
N ASN A 297 11.15 -2.15 -4.18
CA ASN A 297 12.20 -2.94 -3.56
C ASN A 297 11.80 -3.21 -2.12
N ASN A 298 11.90 -4.45 -1.66
CA ASN A 298 11.77 -4.74 -0.25
C ASN A 298 13.06 -4.37 0.50
N THR A 299 12.99 -4.42 1.82
CA THR A 299 14.14 -4.30 2.70
C THR A 299 14.09 -5.43 3.69
N THR A 300 15.18 -6.19 3.77
CA THR A 300 15.43 -7.16 4.84
C THR A 300 16.55 -6.62 5.71
N GLU A 301 16.31 -6.58 7.01
CA GLU A 301 17.26 -6.05 7.98
C GLU A 301 17.98 -7.19 8.68
N ILE A 302 19.26 -7.39 8.33
CA ILE A 302 20.10 -8.35 9.03
C ILE A 302 20.76 -7.63 10.20
N ASN A 303 20.29 -7.95 11.40
CA ASN A 303 20.87 -7.48 12.65
C ASN A 303 21.83 -8.54 13.19
N SER A 304 23.12 -8.22 13.18
CA SER A 304 24.18 -9.12 13.65
C SER A 304 24.83 -8.55 14.90
N LYS A 305 24.92 -9.38 15.95
CA LYS A 305 25.78 -9.11 17.11
C LYS A 305 27.00 -10.02 17.01
N ILE A 306 28.15 -9.41 16.79
CA ILE A 306 29.45 -10.08 16.69
C ILE A 306 30.11 -9.98 18.06
N TYR A 307 30.48 -11.12 18.62
CA TYR A 307 31.23 -11.21 19.88
C TYR A 307 32.67 -11.62 19.57
N PHE A 308 33.62 -10.78 19.94
CA PHE A 308 35.03 -11.05 19.80
C PHE A 308 35.56 -11.69 21.09
N CYS A 309 35.73 -13.01 21.09
CA CYS A 309 36.40 -13.70 22.18
C CYS A 309 37.92 -13.50 22.06
N ARG A 310 38.44 -12.50 22.78
CA ARG A 310 39.89 -12.24 22.83
C ARG A 310 40.48 -12.88 24.07
N VAL A 311 41.13 -14.02 23.88
CA VAL A 311 41.88 -14.69 24.94
C VAL A 311 43.36 -14.66 24.56
N PRO A 312 44.16 -13.76 25.15
CA PRO A 312 45.60 -13.73 24.91
C PRO A 312 46.27 -15.01 25.44
N HIS A 313 47.44 -15.36 24.90
CA HIS A 313 48.12 -16.64 25.15
C HIS A 313 48.42 -16.91 26.64
N ASN A 314 48.56 -15.86 27.45
CA ASN A 314 48.80 -15.96 28.89
C ASN A 314 47.53 -16.26 29.72
N MET A 315 46.34 -16.25 29.09
CA MET A 315 45.06 -16.51 29.73
C MET A 315 44.45 -17.86 29.32
N PHE A 316 45.12 -18.62 28.45
CA PHE A 316 44.69 -19.97 28.08
C PHE A 316 45.18 -21.00 29.10
N ASN A 317 44.27 -21.86 29.56
CA ASN A 317 44.65 -23.08 30.26
C ASN A 317 45.00 -24.15 29.21
N TYR A 318 46.30 -24.45 29.08
CA TYR A 318 46.81 -25.48 28.17
C TYR A 318 46.77 -26.90 28.77
N SER A 319 46.22 -27.08 29.97
CA SER A 319 46.15 -28.40 30.61
C SER A 319 45.14 -29.30 29.91
N SER A 320 45.61 -30.46 29.46
CA SER A 320 44.81 -31.54 28.87
C SER A 320 44.12 -32.45 29.90
N ASN A 321 44.17 -32.11 31.20
CA ASN A 321 43.59 -32.92 32.28
C ASN A 321 42.05 -32.70 32.37
N PRO A 322 41.21 -33.72 32.12
CA PRO A 322 39.75 -33.59 32.04
C PRO A 322 39.03 -33.29 33.36
N THR A 323 39.73 -33.27 34.50
CA THR A 323 39.14 -33.14 35.85
C THR A 323 38.46 -31.79 36.14
N TYR A 324 38.47 -30.86 35.19
CA TYR A 324 37.81 -29.55 35.31
C TYR A 324 36.40 -29.47 34.69
N LEU A 325 35.88 -30.58 34.16
CA LEU A 325 34.64 -30.63 33.35
C LEU A 325 33.33 -30.89 34.12
N THR A 326 33.34 -31.14 35.43
CA THR A 326 32.07 -31.29 36.16
C THR A 326 31.59 -29.98 36.76
N GLY A 327 30.49 -29.49 36.18
CA GLY A 327 29.59 -28.45 36.66
C GLY A 327 28.20 -28.78 36.14
#